data_AF-A0A838V0X1-F1
#
_entry.id   AF-A0A838V0X1-F1
#
_cell.length_a   1.000
_cell.length_b   1.000
_cell.length_c   1.000
_cell.angle_alpha   90.00
_cell.angle_beta   90.00
_cell.angle_gamma   90.00
#
_symmetry.space_group_name_H-M   'P 1'
#
loop_
_entity.id
_entity.type
_entity.pdbx_description
1 polymer ?
#
loop_
_entity_poly.entity_id
_entity_poly.type
_entity_poly.pdbx_seq_one_letter_code
_entity_poly.pdbx_strand_id
1 'polypeptide(L)'
;MPTTKPRYTVTDAGDLSDQLDQAQRHWPKVTDRKELLLKLAEAGRDAIEEEATDRARAVDETAGALSGVYEPGELERLREDWPE
;
A
#
# COMPACT_ATOMS: atom_id res chain seq x y z
N MET A 1 -1.33 36.00 8.48
CA MET A 1 -2.51 35.12 8.35
C MET A 1 -2.16 33.74 8.87
N PRO A 2 -2.58 33.34 10.08
CA PRO A 2 -2.43 31.96 10.51
C PRO A 2 -3.45 31.11 9.76
N THR A 3 -2.98 30.14 8.98
CA THR A 3 -3.84 29.12 8.36
C THR A 3 -4.03 28.00 9.39
N THR A 4 -5.28 27.60 9.65
CA THR A 4 -5.60 26.48 10.57
C THR A 4 -5.08 25.13 10.06
N LYS A 5 -4.83 25.01 8.74
CA LYS A 5 -4.31 23.79 8.12
C LYS A 5 -2.78 23.74 8.23
N PRO A 6 -2.19 22.54 8.48
CA PRO A 6 -0.75 22.33 8.41
C PRO A 6 -0.20 22.77 7.04
N ARG A 7 0.97 23.41 7.05
CA ARG A 7 1.70 23.75 5.83
C ARG A 7 2.79 22.69 5.63
N TYR A 8 2.77 22.06 4.46
CA TYR A 8 3.82 21.15 4.02
C TYR A 8 4.64 21.85 2.94
N THR A 9 5.94 22.00 3.19
CA THR A 9 6.88 22.50 2.20
C THR A 9 7.54 21.30 1.55
N VAL A 10 7.50 21.24 0.22
CA VAL A 10 8.12 20.18 -0.55
C VAL A 10 9.26 20.81 -1.35
N THR A 11 10.44 20.22 -1.21
CA THR A 11 11.61 20.56 -2.02
C THR A 11 11.90 19.35 -2.90
N ASP A 12 12.11 19.59 -4.18
CA ASP A 12 12.56 18.52 -5.07
C ASP A 12 13.98 18.09 -4.68
N ALA A 13 14.12 16.82 -4.31
CA ALA A 13 15.40 16.21 -3.93
C ALA A 13 15.99 15.32 -5.03
N GLY A 14 15.35 15.25 -6.20
CA GLY A 14 15.83 14.50 -7.37
C GLY A 14 14.68 14.00 -8.23
N ASP A 15 13.83 13.14 -7.66
CA ASP A 15 12.85 12.37 -8.45
C ASP A 15 11.50 13.08 -8.60
N LEU A 16 11.27 14.20 -7.89
CA LEU A 16 9.94 14.80 -7.84
C LEU A 16 9.54 15.41 -9.19
N SER A 17 10.50 16.03 -9.90
CA SER A 17 10.23 16.55 -11.25
C SER A 17 9.77 15.45 -12.19
N ASP A 18 10.44 14.30 -12.20
CA ASP A 18 10.13 13.17 -13.08
C ASP A 18 8.76 12.56 -12.76
N GLN A 19 8.44 12.43 -11.47
CA GLN A 19 7.12 12.00 -11.00
C GLN A 19 6.03 12.97 -11.47
N LEU A 20 6.28 14.28 -11.39
CA LEU A 20 5.34 15.29 -11.85
C LEU A 20 5.20 15.33 -13.36
N ASP A 21 6.27 15.06 -14.10
CA ASP A 21 6.22 14.96 -15.56
C ASP A 21 5.45 13.72 -16.01
N GLN A 22 5.57 12.61 -15.26
CA GLN A 22 4.73 11.43 -15.47
C GLN A 22 3.25 11.73 -15.14
N ALA A 23 2.99 12.39 -14.01
CA ALA A 23 1.66 12.83 -13.63
C ALA A 23 1.04 13.75 -14.68
N GLN A 24 1.81 14.66 -15.26
CA GLN A 24 1.37 15.56 -16.33
C GLN A 24 0.92 14.80 -17.58
N ARG A 25 1.60 13.71 -17.95
CA ARG A 25 1.19 12.84 -19.08
C ARG A 25 -0.13 12.14 -18.80
N HIS A 26 -0.35 11.72 -17.54
CA HIS A 26 -1.57 11.05 -17.12
C HIS A 26 -2.75 12.02 -16.97
N TRP A 27 -2.50 13.23 -16.47
CA TRP A 27 -3.48 14.33 -16.35
C TRP A 27 -3.10 15.54 -17.21
N PRO A 28 -3.21 15.45 -18.55
CA PRO A 28 -2.70 16.47 -19.47
C PRO A 28 -3.38 17.84 -19.37
N LYS A 29 -4.55 17.92 -18.73
CA LYS A 29 -5.30 19.17 -18.54
C LYS A 29 -4.87 19.96 -17.31
N VAL A 30 -4.12 19.35 -16.40
CA VAL A 30 -3.67 19.97 -15.15
C VAL A 30 -2.29 20.54 -15.39
N THR A 31 -2.15 21.86 -15.42
CA THR A 31 -0.87 22.52 -15.72
C THR A 31 -0.11 22.98 -14.47
N ASP A 32 -0.79 23.01 -13.33
CA ASP A 32 -0.18 23.41 -12.05
C ASP A 32 0.52 22.21 -11.39
N ARG A 33 1.82 22.34 -11.14
CA ARG A 33 2.61 21.28 -10.49
C ARG A 33 2.11 20.96 -9.08
N LYS A 34 1.60 21.96 -8.35
CA LYS A 34 1.05 21.72 -7.01
C LYS A 34 -0.24 20.91 -7.09
N GLU A 35 -1.12 21.19 -8.05
CA GLU A 35 -2.30 20.38 -8.30
C GLU A 35 -1.93 18.94 -8.70
N LEU A 36 -0.89 18.75 -9.53
CA LEU A 36 -0.37 17.42 -9.86
C LEU A 36 0.14 16.66 -8.62
N LEU A 37 0.85 17.34 -7.70
CA LEU A 37 1.25 16.73 -6.42
C LEU A 37 0.06 16.25 -5.60
N LEU A 38 -1.02 17.04 -5.56
CA LEU A 38 -2.24 16.65 -4.85
C LEU A 38 -2.92 15.45 -5.50
N LYS A 39 -2.96 15.39 -6.83
CA LYS A 39 -3.50 14.24 -7.58
C LYS A 39 -2.67 12.98 -7.39
N LEU A 40 -1.34 13.10 -7.37
CA LEU A 40 -0.46 11.98 -7.04
C LEU A 40 -0.70 11.47 -5.62
N ALA A 41 -0.87 12.36 -4.64
CA ALA A 41 -1.18 11.97 -3.27
C ALA A 41 -2.53 11.25 -3.15
N GLU A 42 -3.53 11.70 -3.91
CA GLU A 42 -4.84 11.05 -3.98
C GLU A 42 -4.73 9.65 -4.62
N ALA A 43 -4.09 9.53 -5.78
CA ALA A 43 -3.88 8.24 -6.45
C ALA A 43 -3.05 7.28 -5.59
N GLY A 44 -2.05 7.79 -4.87
CA GLY A 44 -1.24 6.99 -3.95
C GLY A 44 -2.04 6.49 -2.75
N ARG A 45 -2.97 7.29 -2.20
CA ARG A 45 -3.89 6.84 -1.15
C ARG A 45 -4.75 5.67 -1.64
N ASP A 46 -5.35 5.83 -2.81
CA ASP A 46 -6.26 4.83 -3.37
C ASP A 46 -5.52 3.51 -3.66
N ALA A 47 -4.29 3.58 -4.19
CA ALA A 47 -3.44 2.41 -4.40
C ALA A 47 -3.06 1.68 -3.10
N ILE A 48 -2.76 2.41 -2.02
CA ILE A 48 -2.45 1.83 -0.71
C ILE A 48 -3.69 1.13 -0.12
N GLU A 49 -4.88 1.72 -0.29
CA GLU A 49 -6.13 1.15 0.18
C GLU A 49 -6.51 -0.13 -0.60
N GLU A 50 -6.28 -0.13 -1.92
CA GLU A 50 -6.46 -1.30 -2.77
C GLU A 50 -5.53 -2.45 -2.35
N GLU A 51 -4.23 -2.19 -2.17
CA GLU A 51 -3.25 -3.20 -1.71
C GLU A 51 -3.66 -3.80 -0.35
N ALA A 52 -4.09 -2.96 0.59
CA ALA A 52 -4.55 -3.41 1.90
C ALA A 52 -5.80 -4.29 1.79
N THR A 53 -6.74 -3.93 0.91
CA THR A 53 -7.97 -4.68 0.66
C THR A 53 -7.69 -6.02 0.00
N ASP A 54 -6.83 -6.05 -1.01
CA ASP A 54 -6.46 -7.29 -1.70
C ASP A 54 -5.71 -8.25 -0.78
N ARG A 55 -4.83 -7.72 0.07
CA ARG A 55 -4.18 -8.52 1.11
C ARG A 55 -5.19 -9.10 2.09
N ALA A 56 -6.15 -8.31 2.55
CA ALA A 56 -7.19 -8.78 3.46
C ALA A 56 -8.05 -9.87 2.80
N ARG A 57 -8.42 -9.68 1.53
CA ARG A 57 -9.16 -10.67 0.74
C ARG A 57 -8.38 -11.98 0.61
N ALA A 58 -7.10 -11.93 0.27
CA ALA A 58 -6.27 -13.13 0.16
C ALA A 58 -6.16 -13.88 1.49
N VAL A 59 -6.11 -13.17 2.62
CA VAL A 59 -6.16 -13.79 3.95
C VAL A 59 -7.51 -14.44 4.20
N ASP A 60 -8.62 -13.76 3.91
CA ASP A 60 -9.98 -14.30 4.11
C ASP A 60 -10.23 -15.55 3.25
N GLU A 61 -9.85 -15.52 1.97
CA GLU A 61 -9.99 -16.64 1.04
C GLU A 61 -9.19 -17.89 1.45
N THR A 62 -8.07 -17.69 2.15
CA THR A 62 -7.20 -18.79 2.59
C THR A 62 -7.41 -19.17 4.06
N ALA A 63 -8.12 -18.34 4.82
CA ALA A 63 -8.36 -18.56 6.24
C ALA A 63 -9.18 -19.85 6.43
N GLY A 64 -8.64 -20.78 7.21
CA GLY A 64 -9.29 -22.05 7.50
C GLY A 64 -9.31 -23.03 6.32
N ALA A 65 -8.67 -22.74 5.18
CA ALA A 65 -8.56 -23.66 4.06
C ALA A 65 -7.85 -24.99 4.43
N LEU A 66 -7.05 -24.97 5.49
CA LEU A 66 -6.37 -26.15 6.05
C LEU A 66 -6.97 -26.60 7.39
N SER A 67 -8.10 -26.05 7.81
CA SER A 67 -8.77 -26.49 9.03
C SER A 67 -9.22 -27.94 8.90
N GLY A 68 -8.84 -28.78 9.86
CA GLY A 68 -9.14 -30.21 9.85
C GLY A 68 -8.22 -31.06 8.97
N VAL A 69 -7.22 -30.47 8.32
CA VAL A 69 -6.16 -31.23 7.63
C VAL A 69 -5.23 -31.91 8.64
N TYR A 70 -4.99 -31.27 9.78
CA TYR A 70 -4.19 -31.82 10.84
C TYR A 70 -5.07 -32.42 11.94
N GLU A 71 -4.80 -33.67 12.29
CA GLU A 71 -5.45 -34.37 13.38
C GLU A 71 -4.99 -33.83 14.74
N PRO A 72 -5.82 -33.96 15.80
CA PRO A 72 -5.40 -33.59 17.15
C PRO A 72 -4.09 -34.28 17.56
N GLY A 73 -3.09 -33.50 17.98
CA GLY A 73 -1.78 -34.00 18.41
C GLY A 73 -0.72 -34.15 17.31
N GLU A 74 -1.04 -33.81 16.05
CA GLU A 74 -0.06 -33.91 14.96
C GLU A 74 1.09 -32.89 15.05
N LEU A 75 0.86 -31.73 15.68
CA LEU A 75 1.92 -30.73 15.86
C LEU A 75 3.03 -31.28 16.77
N GLU A 76 2.65 -31.95 17.85
CA GLU A 76 3.58 -32.59 18.79
C GLU A 76 4.37 -33.69 18.08
N ARG A 77 3.69 -34.54 17.30
CA ARG A 77 4.33 -35.59 16.49
C ARG A 77 5.32 -35.03 15.47
N LEU A 78 4.97 -33.95 14.76
CA LEU A 78 5.86 -33.31 13.78
C LEU A 78 7.10 -32.68 14.43
N ARG A 79 7.00 -32.22 15.68
CA ARG A 79 8.15 -31.67 16.42
C ARG A 79 9.14 -32.75 16.84
N GLU A 80 8.69 -33.97 17.09
CA GLU A 80 9.57 -35.11 17.40
C GLU A 80 10.42 -35.54 16.20
N ASP A 81 9.92 -35.34 14.98
CA ASP A 81 10.62 -35.65 13.73
C ASP A 81 11.76 -34.65 13.40
N TRP A 82 11.85 -33.54 14.12
CA TRP A 82 12.90 -32.53 13.95
C TRP A 82 13.74 -32.38 15.23
N PRO A 83 14.77 -33.24 15.42
CA PRO A 83 15.70 -33.07 16.53
C PRO A 83 16.51 -31.77 16.34
N GLU A 84 16.79 -31.10 17.46
CA GLU A 84 17.49 -29.81 17.56
C GLU A 84 18.80 -29.73 16.76
#